data_AF-A0A9E6ZX90-F1
#
_entry.id   AF-A0A9E6ZX90-F1
#
_cell.length_a   1.000
_cell.length_b   1.000
_cell.length_c   1.000
_cell.angle_alpha   90.00
_cell.angle_beta   90.00
_cell.angle_gamma   90.00
#
_symmetry.space_group_name_H-M   'P 1'
#
loop_
_entity.id
_entity.type
_entity.pdbx_description
1 polymer ?
#
loop_
_entity_poly.entity_id
_entity_poly.type
_entity_poly.pdbx_seq_one_letter_code
_entity_poly.pdbx_strand_id
1 'polypeptide(L)'
;MQLLTSSALEELVKKLLIIRDAILEGEKTYEKYALRVHPNYKYNALNFLRYLRFRTFDLREIQGSLTALGMSSLSHAERHVLANIENILYLLNAHLGHDFNGTYKFGKHPVSFIESDKKLRKNTQRLFGKHVKKMGVMVTLPSEAVSPDYLKMLLQAGMDIARINCSHDNTQVWKKMVANLKCVSEELNLPCSVYVDLAGPKIRTHKIWAPINRLHKGKNALLLEGDSMYLLKSLDSETANGLKERKKVIFTCQLPTIIDDVQQGHRILFDDGNIGGEIAEKLSDGVKIRVTRTDPGGSKLRPEKGINLPDTHLNLPPLTEEDIHNLDFVSEYADMVGFSFVREAKDVAVLQEELRKRNASHIGMVLKIENREAFENLPELILQAMESPTIGIMTARGDLAVELGAERLSEVQEEIMWLCEAALIPNIWATQVLETLAKKGIPSRAEITDAAMSVRAECVMLNKGPFIDKALHTLDDILARMEKHFYKKQGTLRNLKVAETFWGDN
;
A
#
# COMPACT_ATOMS: atom_id res chain seq x y z
N MET A 1 13.12 -43.22 9.58
CA MET A 1 12.99 -42.01 8.74
C MET A 1 13.54 -42.37 7.38
N GLN A 2 12.71 -42.81 6.44
CA GLN A 2 13.20 -43.11 5.09
C GLN A 2 13.61 -41.77 4.47
N LEU A 3 14.92 -41.55 4.35
CA LEU A 3 15.47 -40.52 3.47
C LEU A 3 14.80 -40.69 2.11
N LEU A 4 14.40 -39.58 1.47
CA LEU A 4 13.80 -39.61 0.13
C LEU A 4 14.67 -40.51 -0.77
N THR A 5 14.05 -41.46 -1.47
CA THR A 5 14.76 -42.35 -2.40
C THR A 5 15.50 -41.51 -3.44
N SER A 6 16.58 -42.05 -4.04
CA SER A 6 17.27 -41.35 -5.14
C SER A 6 16.31 -40.93 -6.25
N SER A 7 15.28 -41.74 -6.53
CA SER A 7 14.22 -41.41 -7.50
C SER A 7 13.40 -40.17 -7.10
N ALA A 8 13.09 -39.98 -5.82
CA ALA A 8 12.33 -38.83 -5.35
C ALA A 8 13.18 -37.54 -5.37
N LEU A 9 14.48 -37.65 -5.12
CA LEU A 9 15.43 -36.56 -5.28
C LEU A 9 15.58 -36.15 -6.76
N GLU A 10 15.69 -37.11 -7.67
CA GLU A 10 15.71 -36.85 -9.12
C GLU A 10 14.42 -36.17 -9.60
N GLU A 11 13.26 -36.60 -9.09
CA GLU A 11 11.97 -35.95 -9.39
C GLU A 11 11.94 -34.50 -8.89
N LEU A 12 12.43 -34.24 -7.67
CA LEU A 12 12.53 -32.89 -7.12
C LEU A 12 13.46 -32.00 -7.97
N VAL A 13 14.62 -32.52 -8.38
CA VAL A 13 15.54 -31.80 -9.29
C VAL A 13 14.84 -31.47 -10.61
N LYS A 14 14.11 -32.43 -11.19
CA LYS A 14 13.35 -32.20 -12.43
C LYS A 14 12.30 -31.10 -12.27
N LYS A 15 11.53 -31.11 -11.17
CA LYS A 15 10.53 -30.07 -10.86
C LYS A 15 11.19 -28.68 -10.74
N LEU A 16 12.32 -28.59 -10.04
CA LEU A 16 13.08 -27.34 -9.89
C LEU A 16 13.69 -26.85 -11.21
N LEU A 17 14.17 -27.74 -12.07
CA LEU A 17 14.67 -27.40 -13.41
C LEU A 17 13.56 -26.83 -14.31
N ILE A 18 12.35 -27.42 -14.29
CA ILE A 18 11.18 -26.88 -15.02
C ILE A 18 10.90 -25.43 -14.61
N ILE A 19 10.90 -25.15 -13.31
CA ILE A 19 10.67 -23.80 -12.79
C ILE A 19 11.80 -22.86 -13.20
N ARG A 20 13.06 -23.28 -13.04
CA ARG A 20 14.24 -22.50 -13.43
C ARG A 20 14.19 -22.13 -14.91
N ASP A 21 13.94 -23.09 -15.79
CA ASP A 21 13.95 -22.88 -17.23
C ASP A 21 12.79 -21.96 -17.65
N ALA A 22 11.62 -22.12 -17.03
CA ALA A 22 10.49 -21.21 -17.23
C ALA A 22 10.80 -19.78 -16.78
N ILE A 23 11.56 -19.59 -15.69
CA ILE A 23 12.06 -18.29 -15.22
C ILE A 23 12.99 -17.68 -16.27
N LEU A 24 14.00 -18.43 -16.72
CA LEU A 24 14.98 -17.96 -17.72
C LEU A 24 14.32 -17.62 -19.06
N GLU A 25 13.33 -18.40 -19.48
CA GLU A 25 12.54 -18.09 -20.68
C GLU A 25 11.75 -16.78 -20.50
N GLY A 26 11.15 -16.58 -19.32
CA GLY A 26 10.41 -15.38 -18.96
C GLY A 26 11.26 -14.10 -19.02
N GLU A 27 12.58 -14.21 -18.82
CA GLU A 27 13.52 -13.08 -18.92
C GLU A 27 13.52 -12.43 -20.31
N LYS A 28 13.12 -13.13 -21.37
CA LYS A 28 12.95 -12.48 -22.70
C LYS A 28 11.93 -11.34 -22.66
N THR A 29 10.95 -11.41 -21.77
CA THR A 29 9.98 -10.32 -21.55
C THR A 29 10.64 -9.07 -20.97
N TYR A 30 11.77 -9.22 -20.25
CA TYR A 30 12.52 -8.10 -19.69
C TYR A 30 13.07 -7.18 -20.79
N GLU A 31 13.34 -7.67 -21.99
CA GLU A 31 13.85 -6.85 -23.11
C GLU A 31 12.95 -5.64 -23.40
N LYS A 32 11.63 -5.79 -23.22
CA LYS A 32 10.64 -4.70 -23.38
C LYS A 32 10.82 -3.57 -22.35
N TYR A 33 11.31 -3.89 -21.16
CA TYR A 33 11.45 -2.96 -20.04
C TYR A 33 12.89 -2.48 -19.83
N ALA A 34 13.87 -3.27 -20.28
CA ALA A 34 15.29 -3.08 -19.99
C ALA A 34 15.87 -1.71 -20.38
N LEU A 35 15.31 -1.09 -21.42
CA LEU A 35 15.71 0.24 -21.91
C LEU A 35 15.03 1.39 -21.17
N ARG A 36 13.86 1.15 -20.57
CA ARG A 36 13.03 2.18 -19.93
C ARG A 36 13.32 2.30 -18.44
N VAL A 37 13.63 1.18 -17.78
CA VAL A 37 13.90 1.14 -16.35
C VAL A 37 15.17 1.93 -15.99
N HIS A 38 15.06 2.79 -14.99
CA HIS A 38 16.16 3.60 -14.47
C HIS A 38 17.33 2.69 -14.01
N PRO A 39 18.60 3.11 -14.17
CA PRO A 39 19.77 2.30 -13.80
C PRO A 39 19.76 1.73 -12.37
N ASN A 40 19.10 2.42 -11.43
CA ASN A 40 18.93 1.95 -10.05
C ASN A 40 18.14 0.64 -9.94
N TYR A 41 17.29 0.33 -10.92
CA TYR A 41 16.29 -0.73 -10.86
C TYR A 41 16.48 -1.84 -11.92
N LYS A 42 17.56 -1.83 -12.71
CA LYS A 42 17.80 -2.86 -13.75
C LYS A 42 17.73 -4.29 -13.21
N TYR A 43 18.47 -4.58 -12.14
CA TYR A 43 18.39 -5.90 -11.50
C TYR A 43 17.03 -6.13 -10.84
N ASN A 44 16.47 -5.10 -10.21
CA ASN A 44 15.20 -5.17 -9.49
C ASN A 44 14.06 -5.62 -10.41
N ALA A 45 13.93 -4.99 -11.58
CA ALA A 45 12.95 -5.35 -12.59
C ALA A 45 13.15 -6.79 -13.09
N LEU A 46 14.40 -7.20 -13.33
CA LEU A 46 14.70 -8.57 -13.73
C LEU A 46 14.29 -9.58 -12.66
N ASN A 47 14.69 -9.36 -11.40
CA ASN A 47 14.30 -10.24 -10.29
C ASN A 47 12.79 -10.25 -10.06
N PHE A 48 12.12 -9.11 -10.22
CA PHE A 48 10.68 -9.01 -10.12
C PHE A 48 9.97 -9.89 -11.16
N LEU A 49 10.38 -9.82 -12.44
CA LEU A 49 9.85 -10.69 -13.49
C LEU A 49 10.14 -12.18 -13.21
N ARG A 50 11.33 -12.51 -12.71
CA ARG A 50 11.66 -13.88 -12.27
C ARG A 50 10.70 -14.34 -11.18
N TYR A 51 10.37 -13.47 -10.22
CA TYR A 51 9.43 -13.77 -9.15
C TYR A 51 8.00 -13.98 -9.65
N LEU A 52 7.52 -13.11 -10.54
CA LEU A 52 6.19 -13.25 -11.13
C LEU A 52 6.07 -14.60 -11.85
N ARG A 53 7.08 -14.98 -12.62
CA ARG A 53 7.14 -16.28 -13.29
C ARG A 53 7.25 -17.44 -12.31
N PHE A 54 8.06 -17.30 -11.26
CA PHE A 54 8.18 -18.28 -10.19
C PHE A 54 6.85 -18.54 -9.46
N ARG A 55 6.04 -17.50 -9.26
CA ARG A 55 4.74 -17.59 -8.58
C ARG A 55 3.60 -18.09 -9.46
N THR A 56 3.84 -18.45 -10.73
CA THR A 56 2.86 -19.18 -11.56
C THR A 56 2.83 -20.68 -11.28
N PHE A 57 3.72 -21.18 -10.41
CA PHE A 57 3.81 -22.59 -10.03
C PHE A 57 3.25 -22.82 -8.63
N ASP A 58 2.63 -23.98 -8.39
CA ASP A 58 2.32 -24.43 -7.03
C ASP A 58 3.58 -25.02 -6.39
N LEU A 59 4.10 -24.33 -5.39
CA LEU A 59 5.39 -24.64 -4.76
C LEU A 59 5.24 -25.49 -3.50
N ARG A 60 4.02 -25.80 -3.05
CA ARG A 60 3.77 -26.41 -1.73
C ARG A 60 4.41 -27.79 -1.60
N GLU A 61 4.29 -28.62 -2.64
CA GLU A 61 4.88 -29.96 -2.67
C GLU A 61 6.41 -29.88 -2.62
N ILE A 62 7.00 -29.07 -3.51
CA ILE A 62 8.45 -28.84 -3.59
C ILE A 62 9.00 -28.32 -2.26
N GLN A 63 8.31 -27.36 -1.65
CA GLN A 63 8.66 -26.80 -0.35
C GLN A 63 8.65 -27.87 0.75
N GLY A 64 7.64 -28.76 0.76
CA GLY A 64 7.58 -29.88 1.68
C GLY A 64 8.78 -30.82 1.54
N SER A 65 9.14 -31.18 0.30
CA SER A 65 10.31 -32.02 0.02
C SER A 65 11.63 -31.36 0.44
N LEU A 66 11.80 -30.06 0.17
CA LEU A 66 13.00 -29.32 0.57
C LEU A 66 13.13 -29.24 2.09
N THR A 67 12.04 -28.94 2.80
CA THR A 67 12.03 -28.92 4.27
C THR A 67 12.39 -30.28 4.86
N ALA A 68 11.87 -31.38 4.28
CA ALA A 68 12.19 -32.73 4.72
C ALA A 68 13.69 -33.09 4.56
N LEU A 69 14.38 -32.43 3.63
CA LEU A 69 15.83 -32.57 3.40
C LEU A 69 16.67 -31.58 4.22
N GLY A 70 16.05 -30.69 5.01
CA GLY A 70 16.75 -29.60 5.69
C GLY A 70 17.32 -28.55 4.74
N MET A 71 16.84 -28.51 3.49
CA MET A 71 17.26 -27.52 2.49
C MET A 71 16.60 -26.17 2.74
N SER A 72 17.23 -25.10 2.21
CA SER A 72 16.69 -23.75 2.30
C SER A 72 15.27 -23.67 1.72
N SER A 73 14.42 -22.95 2.43
CA SER A 73 13.04 -22.71 2.00
C SER A 73 12.97 -21.82 0.76
N LEU A 74 12.01 -22.12 -0.13
CA LEU A 74 11.60 -21.26 -1.24
C LEU A 74 10.71 -20.10 -0.80
N SER A 75 10.14 -20.16 0.42
CA SER A 75 9.25 -19.13 0.99
C SER A 75 9.91 -17.76 1.25
N HIS A 76 11.21 -17.64 1.00
CA HIS A 76 12.00 -16.42 1.21
C HIS A 76 12.79 -16.02 -0.05
N ALA A 77 12.46 -16.60 -1.20
CA ALA A 77 13.19 -16.43 -2.45
C ALA A 77 12.88 -15.09 -3.15
N GLU A 78 11.88 -14.31 -2.70
CA GLU A 78 11.37 -13.08 -3.33
C GLU A 78 12.49 -12.23 -3.94
N ARG A 79 13.49 -11.94 -3.12
CA ARG A 79 14.55 -10.96 -3.39
C ARG A 79 15.70 -11.48 -4.27
N HIS A 80 15.78 -12.79 -4.49
CA HIS A 80 16.93 -13.45 -5.11
C HIS A 80 16.55 -14.81 -5.75
N VAL A 81 15.43 -14.85 -6.48
CA VAL A 81 14.75 -16.08 -6.93
C VAL A 81 15.68 -17.06 -7.63
N LEU A 82 16.36 -16.62 -8.69
CA LEU A 82 17.23 -17.48 -9.48
C LEU A 82 18.42 -17.99 -8.65
N ALA A 83 18.98 -17.14 -7.77
CA ALA A 83 20.09 -17.54 -6.91
C ALA A 83 19.66 -18.61 -5.90
N ASN A 84 18.46 -18.52 -5.37
CA ASN A 84 17.92 -19.50 -4.44
C ASN A 84 17.75 -20.87 -5.14
N ILE A 85 17.07 -20.89 -6.29
CA ILE A 85 16.79 -22.11 -7.05
C ILE A 85 18.07 -22.77 -7.55
N GLU A 86 18.99 -22.03 -8.16
CA GLU A 86 20.23 -22.61 -8.68
C GLU A 86 21.12 -23.14 -7.55
N ASN A 87 21.21 -22.46 -6.41
CA ASN A 87 21.97 -22.98 -5.26
C ASN A 87 21.36 -24.27 -4.70
N ILE A 88 20.03 -24.40 -4.66
CA ILE A 88 19.36 -25.66 -4.28
C ILE A 88 19.69 -26.77 -5.29
N LEU A 89 19.62 -26.47 -6.59
CA LEU A 89 19.95 -27.42 -7.66
C LEU A 89 21.41 -27.88 -7.58
N TYR A 90 22.35 -26.98 -7.28
CA TYR A 90 23.75 -27.33 -7.03
C TYR A 90 23.89 -28.34 -5.88
N LEU A 91 23.22 -28.09 -4.75
CA LEU A 91 23.29 -28.97 -3.57
C LEU A 91 22.64 -30.34 -3.83
N LEU A 92 21.48 -30.37 -4.49
CA LEU A 92 20.79 -31.62 -4.81
C LEU A 92 21.57 -32.46 -5.82
N ASN A 93 22.12 -31.85 -6.88
CA ASN A 93 22.92 -32.59 -7.86
C ASN A 93 24.23 -33.10 -7.24
N ALA A 94 24.90 -32.30 -6.41
CA ALA A 94 26.08 -32.75 -5.68
C ALA A 94 25.77 -33.95 -4.77
N HIS A 95 24.61 -33.97 -4.10
CA HIS A 95 24.16 -35.10 -3.30
C HIS A 95 23.88 -36.36 -4.13
N LEU A 96 23.36 -36.20 -5.35
CA LEU A 96 23.15 -37.30 -6.31
C LEU A 96 24.43 -37.75 -7.03
N GLY A 97 25.57 -37.08 -6.82
CA GLY A 97 26.81 -37.35 -7.53
C GLY A 97 26.80 -36.86 -8.98
N HIS A 98 25.93 -35.92 -9.32
CA HIS A 98 25.80 -35.31 -10.64
C HIS A 98 26.42 -33.91 -10.67
N ASP A 99 26.92 -33.51 -11.84
CA ASP A 99 27.31 -32.13 -12.10
C ASP A 99 26.11 -31.29 -12.52
N PHE A 100 26.00 -30.07 -11.99
CA PHE A 100 25.03 -29.07 -12.42
C PHE A 100 25.73 -27.80 -12.89
N ASN A 101 25.28 -27.23 -14.00
CA ASN A 101 25.78 -25.95 -14.52
C ASN A 101 24.62 -24.96 -14.62
N GLY A 102 24.52 -24.09 -13.62
CA GLY A 102 23.61 -22.95 -13.62
C GLY A 102 24.09 -21.80 -14.50
N THR A 103 23.28 -20.74 -14.57
CA THR A 103 23.64 -19.47 -15.21
C THR A 103 24.83 -18.83 -14.49
N TYR A 104 24.90 -19.00 -13.17
CA TYR A 104 26.03 -18.58 -12.34
C TYR A 104 26.58 -19.78 -11.58
N LYS A 105 27.87 -19.73 -11.23
CA LYS A 105 28.48 -20.75 -10.37
C LYS A 105 27.89 -20.69 -8.95
N PHE A 106 27.93 -21.81 -8.24
CA PHE A 106 27.42 -21.93 -6.87
C PHE A 106 27.91 -20.79 -5.96
N GLY A 107 26.97 -20.07 -5.35
CA GLY A 107 27.27 -18.94 -4.46
C GLY A 107 27.85 -17.69 -5.15
N LYS A 108 27.93 -17.64 -6.49
CA LYS A 108 28.52 -16.53 -7.28
C LYS A 108 27.49 -15.72 -8.08
N HIS A 109 26.22 -15.79 -7.69
CA HIS A 109 25.20 -14.92 -8.29
C HIS A 109 25.50 -13.44 -8.01
N PRO A 110 25.27 -12.54 -8.98
CA PRO A 110 25.54 -11.11 -8.83
C PRO A 110 24.70 -10.47 -7.74
N VAL A 111 23.54 -11.06 -7.45
CA VAL A 111 22.71 -10.70 -6.31
C VAL A 111 22.25 -11.97 -5.62
N SER A 112 22.86 -12.22 -4.47
CA SER A 112 22.51 -13.26 -3.51
C SER A 112 21.52 -12.72 -2.47
N PHE A 113 21.15 -13.54 -1.50
CA PHE A 113 20.39 -13.09 -0.31
C PHE A 113 20.99 -11.83 0.32
N ILE A 114 22.31 -11.83 0.59
CA ILE A 114 23.01 -10.71 1.24
C ILE A 114 22.99 -9.45 0.36
N GLU A 115 23.28 -9.59 -0.92
CA GLU A 115 23.32 -8.44 -1.84
C GLU A 115 21.93 -7.87 -2.11
N SER A 116 20.89 -8.72 -2.13
CA SER A 116 19.51 -8.29 -2.28
C SER A 116 19.06 -7.44 -1.08
N ASP A 117 19.51 -7.79 0.13
CA ASP A 117 19.26 -7.02 1.35
C ASP A 117 19.88 -5.62 1.29
N LYS A 118 21.15 -5.54 0.89
CA LYS A 118 21.85 -4.25 0.70
C LYS A 118 21.16 -3.39 -0.34
N LYS A 119 20.67 -3.98 -1.44
CA LYS A 119 19.94 -3.27 -2.49
C LYS A 119 18.62 -2.69 -1.98
N LEU A 120 17.82 -3.50 -1.28
CA LEU A 120 16.58 -3.03 -0.68
C LEU A 120 16.84 -1.86 0.27
N ARG A 121 17.78 -1.99 1.21
CA ARG A 121 18.17 -0.91 2.13
C ARG A 121 18.61 0.36 1.39
N LYS A 122 19.42 0.22 0.32
CA LYS A 122 19.84 1.36 -0.51
C LYS A 122 18.65 2.05 -1.18
N ASN A 123 17.65 1.29 -1.62
CA ASN A 123 16.44 1.85 -2.21
C ASN A 123 15.57 2.53 -1.15
N THR A 124 15.44 1.94 0.04
CA THR A 124 14.79 2.54 1.21
C THR A 124 15.41 3.89 1.57
N GLN A 125 16.75 3.94 1.71
CA GLN A 125 17.47 5.18 2.03
C GLN A 125 17.39 6.23 0.92
N ARG A 126 17.27 5.79 -0.34
CA ARG A 126 17.09 6.70 -1.47
C ARG A 126 15.70 7.34 -1.46
N LEU A 127 14.67 6.62 -1.02
CA LEU A 127 13.31 7.14 -0.91
C LEU A 127 13.10 7.97 0.35
N PHE A 128 13.40 7.42 1.52
CA PHE A 128 13.05 8.04 2.80
C PHE A 128 14.16 8.91 3.40
N GLY A 129 15.37 8.87 2.84
CA GLY A 129 16.56 9.55 3.38
C GLY A 129 17.48 8.60 4.16
N LYS A 130 18.77 8.97 4.25
CA LYS A 130 19.81 8.16 4.91
C LYS A 130 19.70 8.13 6.43
N HIS A 131 18.97 9.08 7.03
CA HIS A 131 18.70 9.12 8.47
C HIS A 131 17.81 7.97 8.92
N VAL A 132 16.97 7.44 8.02
CA VAL A 132 16.19 6.23 8.26
C VAL A 132 17.12 5.01 8.28
N LYS A 133 17.48 4.57 9.49
CA LYS A 133 18.47 3.48 9.68
C LYS A 133 17.87 2.09 9.48
N LYS A 134 16.59 1.90 9.81
CA LYS A 134 15.91 0.60 9.71
C LYS A 134 14.49 0.73 9.19
N MET A 135 13.58 1.18 10.05
CA MET A 135 12.19 1.41 9.74
C MET A 135 11.90 2.90 9.85
N GLY A 136 11.31 3.48 8.81
CA GLY A 136 10.86 4.87 8.83
C GLY A 136 9.55 5.01 9.58
N VAL A 137 9.41 6.07 10.36
CA VAL A 137 8.13 6.47 10.94
C VAL A 137 7.62 7.72 10.24
N MET A 138 6.52 7.54 9.50
CA MET A 138 5.82 8.63 8.81
C MET A 138 4.66 9.11 9.66
N VAL A 139 4.53 10.43 9.85
CA VAL A 139 3.42 11.03 10.60
C VAL A 139 2.69 12.05 9.76
N THR A 140 1.37 11.95 9.72
CA THR A 140 0.52 12.95 9.07
C THR A 140 0.47 14.22 9.91
N LEU A 141 0.87 15.35 9.32
CA LEU A 141 0.85 16.64 9.97
C LEU A 141 -0.59 17.19 10.05
N PRO A 142 -1.08 17.59 11.24
CA PRO A 142 -2.30 18.37 11.36
C PRO A 142 -2.05 19.86 11.10
N SER A 143 -3.09 20.68 10.94
CA SER A 143 -2.98 22.12 10.64
C SER A 143 -2.16 22.88 11.70
N GLU A 144 -2.17 22.39 12.93
CA GLU A 144 -1.40 22.90 14.08
C GLU A 144 0.11 22.70 13.92
N ALA A 145 0.57 21.83 13.02
CA ALA A 145 1.98 21.58 12.72
C ALA A 145 2.67 22.72 11.95
N VAL A 146 2.08 23.92 11.98
CA VAL A 146 2.79 25.18 11.75
C VAL A 146 3.51 25.67 13.01
N SER A 147 3.24 25.08 14.19
CA SER A 147 3.93 25.42 15.43
C SER A 147 5.30 24.72 15.52
N PRO A 148 6.42 25.45 15.68
CA PRO A 148 7.74 24.87 15.88
C PRO A 148 7.80 23.90 17.07
N ASP A 149 7.13 24.22 18.19
CA ASP A 149 7.13 23.36 19.38
C ASP A 149 6.43 22.02 19.14
N TYR A 150 5.35 22.04 18.34
CA TYR A 150 4.67 20.81 17.95
C TYR A 150 5.55 19.93 17.06
N LEU A 151 6.28 20.54 16.12
CA LEU A 151 7.24 19.83 15.26
C LEU A 151 8.44 19.29 16.07
N LYS A 152 8.94 20.05 17.05
CA LYS A 152 10.00 19.57 17.97
C LYS A 152 9.58 18.30 18.69
N MET A 153 8.37 18.30 19.24
CA MET A 153 7.80 17.14 19.91
C MET A 153 7.71 15.93 18.97
N LEU A 154 7.28 16.11 17.71
CA LEU A 154 7.16 15.01 16.75
C LEU A 154 8.53 14.41 16.40
N LEU A 155 9.53 15.25 16.12
CA LEU A 155 10.89 14.78 15.80
C LEU A 155 11.53 14.07 16.98
N GLN A 156 11.41 14.62 18.19
CA GLN A 156 11.94 14.01 19.41
C GLN A 156 11.25 12.67 19.75
N ALA A 157 9.97 12.53 19.40
CA ALA A 157 9.22 11.29 19.56
C ALA A 157 9.52 10.25 18.46
N GLY A 158 10.38 10.56 17.48
CA GLY A 158 10.87 9.60 16.48
C GLY A 158 10.22 9.71 15.10
N MET A 159 9.61 10.84 14.74
CA MET A 159 9.15 11.07 13.37
C MET A 159 10.34 11.22 12.40
N ASP A 160 10.41 10.36 11.38
CA ASP A 160 11.42 10.44 10.30
C ASP A 160 10.90 11.15 9.05
N ILE A 161 9.59 11.06 8.80
CA ILE A 161 8.96 11.56 7.58
C ILE A 161 7.67 12.32 7.94
N ALA A 162 7.59 13.59 7.54
CA ALA A 162 6.43 14.42 7.70
C ALA A 162 5.51 14.28 6.47
N ARG A 163 4.31 13.75 6.66
CA ARG A 163 3.27 13.66 5.61
C ARG A 163 2.36 14.88 5.64
N ILE A 164 2.35 15.63 4.54
CA ILE A 164 1.37 16.68 4.25
C ILE A 164 0.29 16.07 3.35
N ASN A 165 -0.98 16.17 3.76
CA ASN A 165 -2.09 15.63 2.99
C ASN A 165 -2.84 16.76 2.25
N CYS A 166 -2.74 16.78 0.92
CA CYS A 166 -3.33 17.83 0.09
C CYS A 166 -4.87 17.84 0.08
N SER A 167 -5.55 16.82 0.64
CA SER A 167 -7.01 16.88 0.86
C SER A 167 -7.43 17.92 1.91
N HIS A 168 -6.47 18.53 2.62
CA HIS A 168 -6.69 19.48 3.70
C HIS A 168 -5.71 20.65 3.63
N ASP A 169 -6.09 21.76 4.23
CA ASP A 169 -5.31 23.00 4.26
C ASP A 169 -5.03 23.54 2.85
N ASN A 170 -4.00 24.37 2.69
CA ASN A 170 -3.63 24.98 1.42
C ASN A 170 -2.13 25.27 1.36
N THR A 171 -1.65 25.66 0.19
CA THR A 171 -0.23 25.92 -0.09
C THR A 171 0.44 26.88 0.91
N GLN A 172 -0.27 27.89 1.42
CA GLN A 172 0.31 28.83 2.39
C GLN A 172 0.60 28.17 3.74
N VAL A 173 -0.30 27.29 4.17
CA VAL A 173 -0.13 26.51 5.40
C VAL A 173 1.01 25.50 5.22
N TRP A 174 1.01 24.76 4.10
CA TRP A 174 2.05 23.74 3.83
C TRP A 174 3.45 24.36 3.74
N LYS A 175 3.60 25.54 3.11
CA LYS A 175 4.88 26.27 3.08
C LYS A 175 5.39 26.60 4.49
N LYS A 176 4.51 27.05 5.38
CA LYS A 176 4.86 27.31 6.79
C LYS A 176 5.26 26.03 7.53
N MET A 177 4.54 24.93 7.32
CA MET A 177 4.89 23.63 7.91
C MET A 177 6.30 23.20 7.48
N VAL A 178 6.61 23.25 6.18
CA VAL A 178 7.92 22.84 5.66
C VAL A 178 9.04 23.77 6.15
N ALA A 179 8.82 25.09 6.15
CA ALA A 179 9.81 26.04 6.63
C ALA A 179 10.16 25.83 8.11
N ASN A 180 9.14 25.64 8.96
CA ASN A 180 9.35 25.40 10.38
C ASN A 180 9.95 24.01 10.64
N LEU A 181 9.54 22.99 9.88
CA LEU A 181 10.12 21.65 9.98
C LEU A 181 11.61 21.65 9.66
N LYS A 182 12.04 22.34 8.60
CA LYS A 182 13.47 22.48 8.24
C LYS A 182 14.26 23.16 9.36
N CYS A 183 13.77 24.30 9.85
CA CYS A 183 14.40 25.04 10.95
C CYS A 183 14.56 24.18 12.22
N VAL A 184 13.48 23.49 12.62
CA VAL A 184 13.48 22.62 13.81
C VAL A 184 14.35 21.38 13.62
N SER A 185 14.35 20.79 12.43
CA SER A 185 15.18 19.64 12.08
C SER A 185 16.68 19.98 12.18
N GLU A 186 17.07 21.16 11.71
CA GLU A 186 18.43 21.69 11.85
C GLU A 186 18.78 22.00 13.32
N GLU A 187 17.89 22.67 14.05
CA GLU A 187 18.08 23.00 15.48
C GLU A 187 18.34 21.74 16.34
N LEU A 188 17.56 20.69 16.11
CA LEU A 188 17.64 19.44 16.88
C LEU A 188 18.67 18.44 16.32
N ASN A 189 19.24 18.71 15.15
CA ASN A 189 20.05 17.75 14.38
C ASN A 189 19.32 16.40 14.18
N LEU A 190 18.02 16.47 13.88
CA LEU A 190 17.15 15.33 13.60
C LEU A 190 16.56 15.50 12.19
N PRO A 191 17.21 14.94 11.14
CA PRO A 191 16.74 15.05 9.76
C PRO A 191 15.33 14.49 9.58
N CYS A 192 14.51 15.15 8.76
CA CYS A 192 13.16 14.69 8.46
C CYS A 192 12.82 14.95 6.99
N SER A 193 12.30 13.92 6.30
CA SER A 193 11.87 14.04 4.90
C SER A 193 10.43 14.54 4.80
N VAL A 194 10.11 15.28 3.74
CA VAL A 194 8.76 15.77 3.45
C VAL A 194 8.09 14.89 2.40
N TYR A 195 6.98 14.26 2.79
CA TYR A 195 6.10 13.51 1.90
C TYR A 195 4.84 14.33 1.64
N VAL A 196 4.52 14.62 0.38
CA VAL A 196 3.30 15.34 0.00
C VAL A 196 2.33 14.37 -0.68
N ASP A 197 1.18 14.16 -0.06
CA ASP A 197 0.16 13.21 -0.53
C ASP A 197 -0.88 13.93 -1.39
N LEU A 198 -0.92 13.64 -2.69
CA LEU A 198 -1.95 14.16 -3.58
C LEU A 198 -3.32 13.60 -3.18
N ALA A 199 -4.39 14.35 -3.45
CA ALA A 199 -5.74 13.94 -3.05
C ALA A 199 -6.29 12.88 -4.02
N GLY A 200 -5.96 13.01 -5.31
CA GLY A 200 -6.52 12.18 -6.36
C GLY A 200 -8.04 12.41 -6.54
N PRO A 201 -8.67 11.68 -7.46
CA PRO A 201 -10.09 11.82 -7.77
C PRO A 201 -11.00 11.13 -6.73
N LYS A 202 -10.83 11.45 -5.43
CA LYS A 202 -11.64 10.85 -4.35
C LYS A 202 -13.09 11.30 -4.44
N ILE A 203 -13.98 10.35 -4.70
CA ILE A 203 -15.41 10.62 -4.85
C ILE A 203 -16.04 10.79 -3.47
N ARG A 204 -16.81 11.86 -3.28
CA ARG A 204 -17.59 12.08 -2.06
C ARG A 204 -19.03 12.47 -2.35
N THR A 205 -19.93 12.10 -1.44
CA THR A 205 -21.30 12.61 -1.40
C THR A 205 -21.28 14.12 -1.25
N HIS A 206 -22.30 14.79 -1.80
CA HIS A 206 -22.43 16.23 -1.75
C HIS A 206 -23.79 16.60 -1.17
N LYS A 207 -24.68 17.24 -1.93
CA LYS A 207 -26.01 17.64 -1.44
C LYS A 207 -26.90 16.41 -1.24
N ILE A 208 -27.63 16.39 -0.12
CA ILE A 208 -28.59 15.34 0.23
C ILE A 208 -29.97 15.97 0.47
N TRP A 209 -31.00 15.32 -0.06
CA TRP A 209 -32.40 15.57 0.24
C TRP A 209 -33.05 14.29 0.77
N ALA A 210 -33.80 14.41 1.86
CA ALA A 210 -34.57 13.31 2.44
C ALA A 210 -35.87 13.83 3.05
N PRO A 211 -36.94 13.00 3.11
CA PRO A 211 -38.19 13.39 3.73
C PRO A 211 -38.04 13.58 5.25
N ILE A 212 -38.87 14.44 5.84
CA ILE A 212 -38.77 14.88 7.25
C ILE A 212 -38.70 13.69 8.23
N ASN A 213 -39.48 12.64 7.99
CA ASN A 213 -39.51 11.44 8.84
C ASN A 213 -38.23 10.59 8.77
N ARG A 214 -37.34 10.84 7.81
CA ARG A 214 -36.02 10.20 7.69
C ARG A 214 -34.86 11.14 7.98
N LEU A 215 -35.14 12.42 8.28
CA LEU A 215 -34.13 13.38 8.69
C LEU A 215 -33.82 13.20 10.18
N HIS A 216 -32.58 12.84 10.48
CA HIS A 216 -32.04 12.93 11.84
C HIS A 216 -31.34 14.28 12.06
N LYS A 217 -30.97 14.56 13.32
CA LYS A 217 -30.21 15.76 13.73
C LYS A 217 -29.10 16.07 12.70
N GLY A 218 -29.11 17.31 12.19
CA GLY A 218 -28.14 17.80 11.20
C GLY A 218 -28.51 17.58 9.73
N LYS A 219 -29.78 17.34 9.39
CA LYS A 219 -30.27 17.08 8.01
C LYS A 219 -29.66 15.83 7.34
N ASN A 220 -29.29 14.83 8.14
CA ASN A 220 -28.74 13.57 7.64
C ASN A 220 -29.86 12.58 7.32
N ALA A 221 -29.71 11.80 6.26
CA ALA A 221 -30.69 10.78 5.88
C ALA A 221 -30.40 9.46 6.62
N LEU A 222 -31.36 8.97 7.42
CA LEU A 222 -31.29 7.62 7.96
C LEU A 222 -31.67 6.61 6.88
N LEU A 223 -30.81 5.61 6.69
CA LEU A 223 -31.01 4.48 5.80
C LEU A 223 -31.06 3.19 6.60
N LEU A 224 -31.98 2.31 6.23
CA LEU A 224 -32.11 0.95 6.69
C LEU A 224 -31.84 -0.01 5.53
N GLU A 225 -31.45 -1.23 5.85
CA GLU A 225 -31.34 -2.30 4.85
C GLU A 225 -32.66 -2.50 4.09
N GLY A 226 -32.58 -2.69 2.77
CA GLY A 226 -33.73 -2.79 1.88
C GLY A 226 -34.29 -1.45 1.38
N ASP A 227 -33.85 -0.32 1.93
CA ASP A 227 -34.26 1.00 1.44
C ASP A 227 -33.84 1.26 -0.01
N SER A 228 -34.53 2.21 -0.65
CA SER A 228 -34.14 2.76 -1.95
C SER A 228 -33.70 4.22 -1.81
N MET A 229 -32.57 4.56 -2.42
CA MET A 229 -32.02 5.91 -2.54
C MET A 229 -31.59 6.20 -3.97
N TYR A 230 -31.39 7.47 -4.30
CA TYR A 230 -31.14 7.92 -5.67
C TYR A 230 -29.92 8.83 -5.72
N LEU A 231 -28.92 8.44 -6.50
CA LEU A 231 -27.77 9.28 -6.83
C LEU A 231 -28.05 9.97 -8.17
N LEU A 232 -28.21 11.28 -8.17
CA LEU A 232 -28.49 12.07 -9.38
C LEU A 232 -27.33 13.00 -9.72
N LYS A 233 -27.26 13.44 -10.98
CA LYS A 233 -26.31 14.47 -11.43
C LYS A 233 -26.62 15.84 -10.83
N SER A 234 -27.90 16.14 -10.59
CA SER A 234 -28.37 17.39 -9.98
C SER A 234 -29.60 17.14 -9.10
N LEU A 235 -29.78 17.98 -8.07
CA LEU A 235 -31.01 17.99 -7.26
C LEU A 235 -32.12 18.87 -7.86
N ASP A 236 -31.84 19.58 -8.94
CA ASP A 236 -32.75 20.53 -9.57
C ASP A 236 -33.37 19.97 -10.87
N SER A 237 -33.19 18.67 -11.14
CA SER A 237 -33.77 18.00 -12.30
C SER A 237 -35.27 17.67 -12.11
N GLU A 238 -35.97 17.44 -13.22
CA GLU A 238 -37.36 16.98 -13.21
C GLU A 238 -37.51 15.63 -12.48
N THR A 239 -36.56 14.70 -12.70
CA THR A 239 -36.48 13.43 -11.96
C THR A 239 -36.37 13.68 -10.46
N ALA A 240 -35.50 14.62 -10.04
CA ALA A 240 -35.34 14.94 -8.63
C ALA A 240 -36.66 15.44 -8.02
N ASN A 241 -37.41 16.30 -8.72
CA ASN A 241 -38.69 16.82 -8.23
C ASN A 241 -39.74 15.71 -8.08
N GLY A 242 -39.90 14.82 -9.07
CA GLY A 242 -40.81 13.68 -8.96
C GLY A 242 -40.44 12.71 -7.84
N LEU A 243 -39.14 12.51 -7.58
CA LEU A 243 -38.66 11.68 -6.47
C LEU A 243 -38.88 12.35 -5.10
N LYS A 244 -38.80 13.69 -5.01
CA LYS A 244 -39.12 14.45 -3.80
C LYS A 244 -40.59 14.31 -3.42
N GLU A 245 -41.49 14.42 -4.39
CA GLU A 245 -42.94 14.22 -4.17
C GLU A 245 -43.25 12.81 -3.66
N ARG A 246 -42.53 11.80 -4.18
CA ARG A 246 -42.59 10.40 -3.73
C ARG A 246 -41.82 10.14 -2.43
N LYS A 247 -41.30 11.18 -1.77
CA LYS A 247 -40.59 11.14 -0.48
C LYS A 247 -39.39 10.17 -0.50
N LYS A 248 -38.62 10.13 -1.59
CA LYS A 248 -37.42 9.27 -1.73
C LYS A 248 -36.15 9.97 -1.26
N VAL A 249 -35.16 9.24 -0.76
CA VAL A 249 -33.85 9.83 -0.42
C VAL A 249 -33.07 10.07 -1.71
N ILE A 250 -32.59 11.30 -1.91
CA ILE A 250 -31.87 11.73 -3.12
C ILE A 250 -30.58 12.39 -2.70
N PHE A 251 -29.49 12.16 -3.42
CA PHE A 251 -28.24 12.84 -3.20
C PHE A 251 -27.45 13.02 -4.50
N THR A 252 -26.42 13.87 -4.42
CA THR A 252 -25.45 14.12 -5.50
C THR A 252 -24.05 13.76 -5.00
N CYS A 253 -23.08 13.72 -5.91
CA CYS A 253 -21.67 13.57 -5.57
C CYS A 253 -20.83 14.69 -6.22
N GLN A 254 -19.59 14.85 -5.76
CA GLN A 254 -18.68 15.89 -6.27
C GLN A 254 -18.30 15.68 -7.74
N LEU A 255 -18.31 14.42 -8.23
CA LEU A 255 -17.94 14.05 -9.58
C LEU A 255 -19.11 13.34 -10.29
N PRO A 256 -20.13 14.04 -10.79
CA PRO A 256 -21.33 13.41 -11.36
C PRO A 256 -21.08 12.48 -12.56
N THR A 257 -19.93 12.58 -13.23
CA THR A 257 -19.52 11.73 -14.35
C THR A 257 -19.43 10.25 -13.98
N ILE A 258 -19.19 9.92 -12.70
CA ILE A 258 -19.15 8.51 -12.25
C ILE A 258 -20.46 7.76 -12.48
N ILE A 259 -21.58 8.49 -12.59
CA ILE A 259 -22.92 7.94 -12.85
C ILE A 259 -22.99 7.32 -14.25
N ASP A 260 -22.17 7.82 -15.19
CA ASP A 260 -22.13 7.31 -16.55
C ASP A 260 -21.41 5.95 -16.62
N ASP A 261 -20.44 5.71 -15.72
CA ASP A 261 -19.62 4.49 -15.69
C ASP A 261 -20.29 3.31 -14.96
N VAL A 262 -21.17 3.58 -13.99
CA VAL A 262 -21.83 2.52 -13.22
C VAL A 262 -22.82 1.71 -14.07
N GLN A 263 -22.92 0.42 -13.77
CA GLN A 263 -23.89 -0.49 -14.37
C GLN A 263 -24.80 -1.12 -13.30
N GLN A 264 -25.96 -1.61 -13.73
CA GLN A 264 -26.86 -2.36 -12.86
C GLN A 264 -26.13 -3.58 -12.26
N GLY A 265 -26.35 -3.83 -10.97
CA GLY A 265 -25.69 -4.89 -10.21
C GLY A 265 -24.34 -4.49 -9.61
N HIS A 266 -23.74 -3.36 -10.00
CA HIS A 266 -22.50 -2.89 -9.38
C HIS A 266 -22.72 -2.53 -7.91
N ARG A 267 -21.75 -2.85 -7.06
CA ARG A 267 -21.74 -2.41 -5.66
C ARG A 267 -21.35 -0.93 -5.58
N ILE A 268 -21.98 -0.25 -4.62
CA ILE A 268 -21.64 1.11 -4.21
C ILE A 268 -21.59 1.17 -2.69
N LEU A 269 -20.49 1.69 -2.15
CA LEU A 269 -20.24 1.75 -0.72
C LEU A 269 -20.06 3.20 -0.29
N PHE A 270 -20.49 3.52 0.93
CA PHE A 270 -20.37 4.87 1.49
C PHE A 270 -19.74 4.85 2.88
N ASP A 271 -19.06 5.96 3.21
CA ASP A 271 -18.50 6.21 4.55
C ASP A 271 -17.64 5.04 5.04
N ASP A 272 -16.59 4.74 4.28
CA ASP A 272 -15.64 3.66 4.55
C ASP A 272 -16.31 2.26 4.67
N GLY A 273 -17.39 2.05 3.91
CA GLY A 273 -18.13 0.79 3.88
C GLY A 273 -19.21 0.66 4.95
N ASN A 274 -19.45 1.68 5.78
CA ASN A 274 -20.52 1.68 6.79
C ASN A 274 -21.93 1.56 6.19
N ILE A 275 -22.09 1.94 4.92
CA ILE A 275 -23.33 1.75 4.16
C ILE A 275 -22.98 1.01 2.88
N GLY A 276 -23.64 -0.13 2.66
CA GLY A 276 -23.56 -0.89 1.42
C GLY A 276 -24.81 -0.71 0.57
N GLY A 277 -24.62 -0.63 -0.75
CA GLY A 277 -25.69 -0.62 -1.71
C GLY A 277 -25.32 -1.32 -3.02
N GLU A 278 -26.33 -1.50 -3.85
CA GLU A 278 -26.23 -2.06 -5.20
C GLU A 278 -27.00 -1.18 -6.17
N ILE A 279 -26.44 -0.93 -7.35
CA ILE A 279 -27.12 -0.22 -8.42
C ILE A 279 -28.29 -1.07 -8.91
N ALA A 280 -29.49 -0.69 -8.53
CA ALA A 280 -30.71 -1.42 -8.86
C ALA A 280 -31.22 -1.08 -10.28
N GLU A 281 -31.04 0.17 -10.73
CA GLU A 281 -31.57 0.67 -12.00
C GLU A 281 -30.78 1.91 -12.44
N LYS A 282 -30.50 2.02 -13.74
CA LYS A 282 -29.92 3.22 -14.35
C LYS A 282 -31.04 4.14 -14.86
N LEU A 283 -30.97 5.40 -14.50
CA LEU A 283 -31.94 6.45 -14.89
C LEU A 283 -31.30 7.36 -15.93
N SER A 284 -32.09 8.22 -16.57
CA SER A 284 -31.58 9.19 -17.54
C SER A 284 -30.61 10.22 -16.94
N ASP A 285 -30.79 10.59 -15.67
CA ASP A 285 -29.98 11.61 -14.97
C ASP A 285 -29.37 11.11 -13.65
N GLY A 286 -29.31 9.80 -13.45
CA GLY A 286 -28.87 9.21 -12.18
C GLY A 286 -28.95 7.70 -12.12
N VAL A 287 -28.90 7.18 -10.91
CA VAL A 287 -29.09 5.76 -10.60
C VAL A 287 -29.95 5.59 -9.35
N LYS A 288 -30.74 4.52 -9.36
CA LYS A 288 -31.42 4.01 -8.17
C LYS A 288 -30.52 2.99 -7.49
N ILE A 289 -30.39 3.12 -6.19
CA ILE A 289 -29.57 2.26 -5.35
C ILE A 289 -30.48 1.56 -4.35
N ARG A 290 -30.34 0.23 -4.25
CA ARG A 290 -30.90 -0.56 -3.15
C ARG A 290 -29.87 -0.65 -2.05
N VAL A 291 -30.23 -0.28 -0.83
CA VAL A 291 -29.38 -0.42 0.35
C VAL A 291 -29.31 -1.89 0.74
N THR A 292 -28.11 -2.43 0.80
CA THR A 292 -27.85 -3.85 1.09
C THR A 292 -27.22 -4.08 2.45
N ARG A 293 -26.66 -3.04 3.09
CA ARG A 293 -26.05 -3.15 4.43
C ARG A 293 -26.06 -1.82 5.17
N THR A 294 -26.44 -1.86 6.44
CA THR A 294 -26.30 -0.76 7.43
C THR A 294 -26.01 -1.34 8.81
N ASP A 295 -25.76 -0.48 9.81
CA ASP A 295 -25.81 -0.89 11.21
C ASP A 295 -27.23 -1.41 11.56
N PRO A 296 -27.38 -2.23 12.64
CA PRO A 296 -28.69 -2.77 13.04
C PRO A 296 -29.77 -1.71 13.30
N GLY A 297 -29.37 -0.51 13.73
CA GLY A 297 -30.27 0.64 13.95
C GLY A 297 -30.40 1.58 12.74
N GLY A 298 -29.82 1.22 11.60
CA GLY A 298 -29.67 2.07 10.43
C GLY A 298 -28.44 2.97 10.47
N SER A 299 -28.00 3.37 9.29
CA SER A 299 -26.81 4.21 9.09
C SER A 299 -27.19 5.57 8.50
N LYS A 300 -26.46 6.62 8.86
CA LYS A 300 -26.73 7.99 8.41
C LYS A 300 -25.87 8.36 7.21
N LEU A 301 -26.50 8.56 6.05
CA LEU A 301 -25.83 9.18 4.90
C LEU A 301 -25.65 10.68 5.19
N ARG A 302 -24.41 11.16 5.03
CA ARG A 302 -24.03 12.56 5.27
C ARG A 302 -23.32 13.13 4.05
N PRO A 303 -23.29 14.46 3.88
CA PRO A 303 -22.42 15.11 2.90
C PRO A 303 -20.94 14.77 3.16
N GLU A 304 -20.12 14.91 2.13
CA GLU A 304 -18.66 14.78 2.15
C GLU A 304 -18.14 13.39 2.59
N LYS A 305 -19.00 12.37 2.52
CA LYS A 305 -18.63 10.98 2.80
C LYS A 305 -18.09 10.31 1.56
N GLY A 306 -17.04 9.51 1.72
CA GLY A 306 -16.43 8.76 0.62
C GLY A 306 -17.45 7.86 -0.08
N ILE A 307 -17.34 7.77 -1.40
CA ILE A 307 -18.06 6.82 -2.25
C ILE A 307 -17.03 5.90 -2.88
N ASN A 308 -17.25 4.60 -2.77
CA ASN A 308 -16.43 3.56 -3.37
C ASN A 308 -17.29 2.74 -4.34
N LEU A 309 -16.70 2.37 -5.48
CA LEU A 309 -17.38 1.69 -6.58
C LEU A 309 -16.57 0.46 -7.04
N PRO A 310 -16.51 -0.61 -6.23
CA PRO A 310 -15.50 -1.67 -6.41
C PRO A 310 -15.61 -2.49 -7.68
N ASP A 311 -16.78 -2.47 -8.31
CA ASP A 311 -17.06 -3.21 -9.54
C ASP A 311 -17.07 -2.31 -10.79
N THR A 312 -16.83 -1.01 -10.62
CA THR A 312 -16.93 -0.03 -11.70
C THR A 312 -15.54 0.40 -12.16
N HIS A 313 -15.24 0.23 -13.45
CA HIS A 313 -14.08 0.87 -14.06
C HIS A 313 -14.40 2.34 -14.30
N LEU A 314 -13.79 3.21 -13.49
CA LEU A 314 -14.08 4.65 -13.50
C LEU A 314 -13.27 5.37 -14.57
N ASN A 315 -13.93 6.11 -15.45
CA ASN A 315 -13.26 6.95 -16.45
C ASN A 315 -12.97 8.35 -15.88
N LEU A 316 -12.16 8.40 -14.82
CA LEU A 316 -11.70 9.62 -14.18
C LEU A 316 -10.25 9.93 -14.57
N PRO A 317 -9.86 11.21 -14.66
CA PRO A 317 -8.47 11.56 -14.86
C PRO A 317 -7.63 11.08 -13.66
N PRO A 318 -6.42 10.57 -13.87
CA PRO A 318 -5.57 10.08 -12.78
C PRO A 318 -5.13 11.18 -11.82
N LEU A 319 -4.97 12.40 -12.32
CA LEU A 319 -4.70 13.60 -11.54
C LEU A 319 -5.85 14.58 -11.75
N THR A 320 -6.35 15.15 -10.65
CA THR A 320 -7.33 16.23 -10.73
C THR A 320 -6.64 17.55 -11.12
N GLU A 321 -7.42 18.56 -11.50
CA GLU A 321 -6.87 19.92 -11.75
C GLU A 321 -6.16 20.47 -10.51
N GLU A 322 -6.71 20.20 -9.32
CA GLU A 322 -6.11 20.56 -8.04
C GLU A 322 -4.80 19.80 -7.79
N ASP A 323 -4.73 18.51 -8.11
CA ASP A 323 -3.47 17.75 -8.01
C ASP A 323 -2.40 18.34 -8.94
N ILE A 324 -2.74 18.68 -10.18
CA ILE A 324 -1.82 19.30 -11.15
C ILE A 324 -1.30 20.64 -10.61
N HIS A 325 -2.15 21.45 -9.98
CA HIS A 325 -1.72 22.68 -9.33
C HIS A 325 -0.81 22.42 -8.12
N ASN A 326 -1.17 21.43 -7.29
CA ASN A 326 -0.40 21.06 -6.11
C ASN A 326 0.98 20.49 -6.47
N LEU A 327 1.18 19.96 -7.68
CA LEU A 327 2.49 19.52 -8.16
C LEU A 327 3.52 20.65 -8.22
N ASP A 328 3.10 21.92 -8.35
CA ASP A 328 4.01 23.06 -8.28
C ASP A 328 4.63 23.14 -6.88
N PHE A 329 3.82 22.98 -5.82
CA PHE A 329 4.32 22.90 -4.45
C PHE A 329 5.20 21.66 -4.23
N VAL A 330 4.79 20.50 -4.75
CA VAL A 330 5.58 19.25 -4.67
C VAL A 330 6.99 19.47 -5.25
N SER A 331 7.07 20.08 -6.43
CA SER A 331 8.35 20.26 -7.14
C SER A 331 9.38 21.11 -6.40
N GLU A 332 8.92 22.00 -5.51
CA GLU A 332 9.77 22.95 -4.80
C GLU A 332 10.08 22.51 -3.36
N TYR A 333 9.15 21.81 -2.69
CA TYR A 333 9.23 21.59 -1.24
C TYR A 333 9.24 20.13 -0.79
N ALA A 334 8.84 19.19 -1.63
CA ALA A 334 8.73 17.79 -1.24
C ALA A 334 10.05 17.02 -1.47
N ASP A 335 10.27 15.97 -0.70
CA ASP A 335 11.22 14.91 -1.04
C ASP A 335 10.53 13.76 -1.79
N MET A 336 9.23 13.57 -1.49
CA MET A 336 8.40 12.51 -2.04
C MET A 336 6.98 12.99 -2.35
N VAL A 337 6.37 12.39 -3.37
CA VAL A 337 4.96 12.57 -3.73
C VAL A 337 4.19 11.26 -3.63
N GLY A 338 3.04 11.32 -2.96
CA GLY A 338 2.06 10.25 -2.90
C GLY A 338 1.08 10.33 -4.06
N PHE A 339 0.94 9.25 -4.81
CA PHE A 339 0.01 9.17 -5.94
C PHE A 339 -1.22 8.35 -5.55
N SER A 340 -2.29 9.07 -5.20
CA SER A 340 -3.56 8.51 -4.75
C SER A 340 -4.41 7.96 -5.89
N PHE A 341 -5.16 6.89 -5.59
CA PHE A 341 -6.11 6.23 -6.51
C PHE A 341 -5.54 5.87 -7.89
N VAL A 342 -4.23 5.58 -7.95
CA VAL A 342 -3.61 5.01 -9.15
C VAL A 342 -4.30 3.71 -9.52
N ARG A 343 -4.47 3.42 -10.82
CA ARG A 343 -5.15 2.20 -11.29
C ARG A 343 -4.31 1.39 -12.28
N GLU A 344 -3.61 2.06 -13.17
CA GLU A 344 -2.92 1.42 -14.30
C GLU A 344 -1.61 2.12 -14.67
N ALA A 345 -0.76 1.45 -15.45
CA ALA A 345 0.57 1.97 -15.80
C ALA A 345 0.50 3.35 -16.49
N LYS A 346 -0.52 3.62 -17.32
CA LYS A 346 -0.66 4.92 -17.97
C LYS A 346 -0.86 6.07 -16.97
N ASP A 347 -1.50 5.82 -15.83
CA ASP A 347 -1.66 6.82 -14.76
C ASP A 347 -0.28 7.24 -14.20
N VAL A 348 0.60 6.26 -13.97
CA VAL A 348 1.97 6.50 -13.49
C VAL A 348 2.76 7.32 -14.51
N ALA A 349 2.63 6.99 -15.80
CA ALA A 349 3.27 7.75 -16.87
C ALA A 349 2.80 9.22 -16.91
N VAL A 350 1.52 9.49 -16.64
CA VAL A 350 0.99 10.87 -16.54
C VAL A 350 1.68 11.63 -15.40
N LEU A 351 1.80 11.05 -14.20
CA LEU A 351 2.50 11.71 -13.09
C LEU A 351 3.99 11.92 -13.39
N GLN A 352 4.66 10.93 -13.98
CA GLN A 352 6.07 11.05 -14.38
C GLN A 352 6.28 12.21 -15.36
N GLU A 353 5.39 12.36 -16.33
CA GLU A 353 5.41 13.45 -17.30
C GLU A 353 5.16 14.82 -16.64
N GLU A 354 4.18 14.92 -15.74
CA GLU A 354 3.91 16.17 -15.00
C GLU A 354 5.07 16.60 -14.08
N LEU A 355 5.76 15.63 -13.46
CA LEU A 355 6.99 15.90 -12.71
C LEU A 355 8.13 16.33 -13.65
N ARG A 356 8.27 15.69 -14.81
CA ARG A 356 9.30 16.03 -15.80
C ARG A 356 9.13 17.46 -16.33
N LYS A 357 7.89 17.88 -16.63
CA LYS A 357 7.57 19.26 -17.05
C LYS A 357 8.04 20.31 -16.03
N ARG A 358 8.11 19.93 -14.75
CA ARG A 358 8.54 20.78 -13.63
C ARG A 358 10.01 20.60 -13.24
N ASN A 359 10.79 19.83 -14.01
CA ASN A 359 12.17 19.41 -13.66
C ASN A 359 12.26 18.69 -12.30
N ALA A 360 11.17 18.04 -11.89
CA ALA A 360 11.00 17.40 -10.59
C ALA A 360 11.11 15.86 -10.67
N SER A 361 11.72 15.30 -11.71
CA SER A 361 11.90 13.84 -11.87
C SER A 361 12.79 13.19 -10.79
N HIS A 362 13.45 14.00 -9.96
CA HIS A 362 14.26 13.54 -8.83
C HIS A 362 13.41 13.24 -7.57
N ILE A 363 12.18 13.76 -7.49
CA ILE A 363 11.25 13.53 -6.38
C ILE A 363 10.89 12.04 -6.29
N GLY A 364 10.89 11.49 -5.08
CA GLY A 364 10.49 10.11 -4.83
C GLY A 364 9.01 9.90 -5.10
N MET A 365 8.66 8.91 -5.91
CA MET A 365 7.26 8.61 -6.24
C MET A 365 6.74 7.43 -5.42
N VAL A 366 5.65 7.62 -4.70
CA VAL A 366 5.00 6.55 -3.93
C VAL A 366 3.63 6.26 -4.52
N LEU A 367 3.45 5.05 -5.05
CA LEU A 367 2.15 4.62 -5.55
C LEU A 367 1.28 4.12 -4.40
N LYS A 368 0.06 4.64 -4.27
CA LYS A 368 -0.86 4.24 -3.20
C LYS A 368 -1.83 3.18 -3.71
N ILE A 369 -1.71 1.97 -3.20
CA ILE A 369 -2.58 0.86 -3.58
C ILE A 369 -3.83 0.94 -2.71
N GLU A 370 -4.85 1.59 -3.25
CA GLU A 370 -6.09 1.99 -2.56
C GLU A 370 -7.34 1.31 -3.13
N ASN A 371 -7.25 0.66 -4.28
CA ASN A 371 -8.38 0.05 -4.95
C ASN A 371 -8.01 -1.30 -5.61
N ARG A 372 -9.05 -2.01 -6.05
CA ARG A 372 -8.91 -3.34 -6.65
C ARG A 372 -8.06 -3.32 -7.93
N GLU A 373 -8.32 -2.38 -8.82
CA GLU A 373 -7.63 -2.28 -10.11
C GLU A 373 -6.13 -2.02 -9.93
N ALA A 374 -5.77 -1.15 -8.98
CA ALA A 374 -4.39 -0.88 -8.59
C ALA A 374 -3.67 -2.15 -8.14
N PHE A 375 -4.34 -3.00 -7.37
CA PHE A 375 -3.78 -4.26 -6.92
C PHE A 375 -3.63 -5.27 -8.06
N GLU A 376 -4.66 -5.44 -8.89
CA GLU A 376 -4.64 -6.36 -10.04
C GLU A 376 -3.56 -5.95 -11.07
N ASN A 377 -3.33 -4.65 -11.25
CA ASN A 377 -2.30 -4.09 -12.14
C ASN A 377 -0.96 -3.81 -11.45
N LEU A 378 -0.78 -4.17 -10.17
CA LEU A 378 0.41 -3.81 -9.39
C LEU A 378 1.74 -4.20 -10.07
N PRO A 379 1.87 -5.36 -10.74
CA PRO A 379 3.09 -5.66 -11.49
C PRO A 379 3.44 -4.63 -12.57
N GLU A 380 2.46 -4.18 -13.35
CA GLU A 380 2.67 -3.20 -14.42
C GLU A 380 2.95 -1.81 -13.84
N LEU A 381 2.24 -1.44 -12.76
CA LEU A 381 2.46 -0.20 -12.03
C LEU A 381 3.90 -0.09 -11.51
N ILE A 382 4.41 -1.16 -10.88
CA ILE A 382 5.80 -1.21 -10.38
C ILE A 382 6.80 -1.06 -11.53
N LEU A 383 6.60 -1.79 -12.63
CA LEU A 383 7.52 -1.75 -13.78
C LEU A 383 7.54 -0.37 -14.46
N GLN A 384 6.38 0.28 -14.59
CA GLN A 384 6.30 1.65 -15.12
C GLN A 384 6.95 2.67 -14.17
N ALA A 385 6.71 2.54 -12.87
CA ALA A 385 7.30 3.43 -11.87
C ALA A 385 8.84 3.35 -11.86
N MET A 386 9.41 2.18 -12.16
CA MET A 386 10.87 1.97 -12.21
C MET A 386 11.61 2.80 -13.26
N GLU A 387 10.92 3.51 -14.16
CA GLU A 387 11.53 4.55 -15.00
C GLU A 387 11.99 5.77 -14.18
N SER A 388 11.36 6.00 -13.03
CA SER A 388 11.76 7.03 -12.07
C SER A 388 12.96 6.57 -11.24
N PRO A 389 13.85 7.47 -10.79
CA PRO A 389 15.06 7.11 -10.04
C PRO A 389 14.77 6.59 -8.63
N THR A 390 13.62 6.97 -8.06
CA THR A 390 13.26 6.76 -6.66
C THR A 390 11.77 6.46 -6.56
N ILE A 391 11.42 5.24 -6.15
CA ILE A 391 10.02 4.78 -6.01
C ILE A 391 9.78 3.99 -4.73
N GLY A 392 8.53 3.99 -4.29
CA GLY A 392 8.00 3.13 -3.24
C GLY A 392 6.52 2.80 -3.45
N ILE A 393 6.01 1.90 -2.63
CA ILE A 393 4.59 1.54 -2.59
C ILE A 393 4.03 1.86 -1.21
N MET A 394 2.81 2.35 -1.16
CA MET A 394 2.03 2.47 0.07
C MET A 394 0.87 1.49 0.03
N THR A 395 0.83 0.55 0.98
CA THR A 395 -0.34 -0.28 1.21
C THR A 395 -1.36 0.53 1.99
N ALA A 396 -2.28 1.20 1.29
CA ALA A 396 -3.27 2.09 1.88
C ALA A 396 -4.54 1.31 2.28
N ARG A 397 -4.42 0.59 3.39
CA ARG A 397 -5.35 -0.46 3.84
C ARG A 397 -6.78 0.02 4.10
N GLY A 398 -6.97 1.29 4.47
CA GLY A 398 -8.28 1.89 4.74
C GLY A 398 -9.18 1.84 3.51
N ASP A 399 -8.85 2.59 2.45
CA ASP A 399 -9.61 2.58 1.20
C ASP A 399 -9.57 1.19 0.53
N LEU A 400 -8.44 0.48 0.58
CA LEU A 400 -8.28 -0.84 -0.04
C LEU A 400 -9.20 -1.91 0.58
N ALA A 401 -9.42 -1.88 1.91
CA ALA A 401 -10.34 -2.79 2.58
C ALA A 401 -11.80 -2.56 2.17
N VAL A 402 -12.17 -1.31 1.90
CA VAL A 402 -13.52 -0.96 1.42
C VAL A 402 -13.73 -1.53 0.03
N GLU A 403 -12.72 -1.43 -0.83
CA GLU A 403 -12.76 -1.91 -2.22
C GLU A 403 -12.77 -3.44 -2.32
N LEU A 404 -11.91 -4.13 -1.55
CA LEU A 404 -11.75 -5.59 -1.65
C LEU A 404 -12.63 -6.39 -0.68
N GLY A 405 -13.15 -5.75 0.36
CA GLY A 405 -13.70 -6.41 1.54
C GLY A 405 -12.62 -6.66 2.61
N ALA A 406 -13.02 -6.55 3.87
CA ALA A 406 -12.10 -6.67 5.00
C ALA A 406 -11.48 -8.07 5.10
N GLU A 407 -12.17 -9.12 4.65
CA GLU A 407 -11.66 -10.50 4.69
C GLU A 407 -10.48 -10.70 3.73
N ARG A 408 -10.53 -10.07 2.55
CA ARG A 408 -9.46 -10.18 1.54
C ARG A 408 -8.28 -9.28 1.85
N LEU A 409 -8.43 -8.25 2.68
CA LEU A 409 -7.34 -7.33 3.02
C LEU A 409 -6.14 -8.07 3.62
N SER A 410 -6.38 -9.08 4.48
CA SER A 410 -5.30 -9.84 5.12
C SER A 410 -4.45 -10.64 4.14
N GLU A 411 -5.03 -11.10 3.03
CA GLU A 411 -4.32 -11.79 1.95
C GLU A 411 -3.62 -10.77 1.03
N VAL A 412 -4.35 -9.74 0.59
CA VAL A 412 -3.82 -8.78 -0.39
C VAL A 412 -2.66 -7.96 0.17
N GLN A 413 -2.67 -7.59 1.45
CA GLN A 413 -1.51 -6.90 2.06
C GLN A 413 -0.24 -7.76 1.99
N GLU A 414 -0.37 -9.08 2.11
CA GLU A 414 0.76 -10.00 2.00
C GLU A 414 1.27 -10.00 0.57
N GLU A 415 0.39 -10.19 -0.40
CA GLU A 415 0.77 -10.19 -1.81
C GLU A 415 1.46 -8.90 -2.25
N ILE A 416 0.96 -7.73 -1.82
CA ILE A 416 1.60 -6.43 -2.07
C ILE A 416 3.01 -6.40 -1.49
N MET A 417 3.20 -6.82 -0.23
CA MET A 417 4.54 -6.88 0.38
C MET A 417 5.47 -7.84 -0.36
N TRP A 418 4.97 -8.99 -0.81
CA TRP A 418 5.78 -9.98 -1.51
C TRP A 418 6.27 -9.45 -2.86
N LEU A 419 5.39 -8.75 -3.59
CA LEU A 419 5.72 -8.08 -4.84
C LEU A 419 6.72 -6.94 -4.61
N CYS A 420 6.56 -6.16 -3.55
CA CYS A 420 7.53 -5.11 -3.19
C CYS A 420 8.91 -5.68 -2.84
N GLU A 421 8.97 -6.76 -2.06
CA GLU A 421 10.22 -7.45 -1.76
C GLU A 421 10.88 -7.98 -3.05
N ALA A 422 10.12 -8.63 -3.92
CA ALA A 422 10.65 -9.15 -5.18
C ALA A 422 11.17 -8.04 -6.12
N ALA A 423 10.49 -6.90 -6.14
CA ALA A 423 10.95 -5.69 -6.82
C ALA A 423 12.05 -4.93 -6.07
N LEU A 424 12.41 -5.36 -4.85
CA LEU A 424 13.37 -4.69 -3.97
C LEU A 424 13.05 -3.19 -3.81
N ILE A 425 11.76 -2.86 -3.68
CA ILE A 425 11.26 -1.50 -3.46
C ILE A 425 10.68 -1.39 -2.05
N PRO A 426 10.83 -0.22 -1.40
CA PRO A 426 10.29 0.00 -0.06
C PRO A 426 8.75 0.00 -0.06
N ASN A 427 8.16 -0.66 0.94
CA ASN A 427 6.72 -0.59 1.22
C ASN A 427 6.43 0.25 2.47
N ILE A 428 5.37 1.05 2.41
CA ILE A 428 4.82 1.80 3.54
C ILE A 428 3.56 1.10 4.05
N TRP A 429 3.60 0.68 5.31
CA TRP A 429 2.46 0.13 6.04
C TRP A 429 1.59 1.27 6.55
N ALA A 430 0.47 1.53 5.85
CA ALA A 430 -0.32 2.74 6.07
C ALA A 430 -1.75 2.46 6.52
N THR A 431 -2.34 3.51 7.11
CA THR A 431 -3.72 3.64 7.61
C THR A 431 -4.04 2.73 8.79
N GLN A 432 -4.87 3.20 9.72
CA GLN A 432 -5.38 2.44 10.87
C GLN A 432 -4.34 1.86 11.86
N VAL A 433 -3.05 2.18 11.71
CA VAL A 433 -2.02 1.81 12.69
C VAL A 433 -2.16 2.70 13.93
N LEU A 434 -2.49 2.11 15.08
CA LEU A 434 -2.66 2.82 16.35
C LEU A 434 -3.62 4.03 16.25
N GLU A 435 -4.61 3.97 15.36
CA GLU A 435 -5.52 5.08 15.04
C GLU A 435 -6.34 5.54 16.25
N THR A 436 -6.88 4.59 17.00
CA THR A 436 -7.63 4.82 18.24
C THR A 436 -6.73 5.36 19.32
N LEU A 437 -5.48 4.92 19.39
CA LEU A 437 -4.50 5.49 20.32
C LEU A 437 -4.22 6.94 19.98
N ALA A 438 -3.89 7.26 18.73
CA ALA A 438 -3.65 8.64 18.30
C ALA A 438 -4.87 9.55 18.56
N LYS A 439 -6.10 9.05 18.33
CA LYS A 439 -7.34 9.82 18.48
C LYS A 439 -7.88 9.91 19.91
N LYS A 440 -7.83 8.83 20.68
CA LYS A 440 -8.52 8.66 21.98
C LYS A 440 -7.58 8.34 23.14
N GLY A 441 -6.28 8.16 22.89
CA GLY A 441 -5.27 7.92 23.91
C GLY A 441 -5.19 6.48 24.43
N ILE A 442 -6.00 5.56 23.90
CA ILE A 442 -6.05 4.15 24.33
C ILE A 442 -6.06 3.25 23.08
N PRO A 443 -5.08 2.34 22.91
CA PRO A 443 -5.08 1.38 21.81
C PRO A 443 -6.01 0.20 22.10
N SER A 444 -6.56 -0.38 21.05
CA SER A 444 -7.13 -1.73 21.08
C SER A 444 -6.03 -2.80 21.00
N ARG A 445 -6.34 -4.03 21.42
CA ARG A 445 -5.41 -5.17 21.26
C ARG A 445 -5.09 -5.46 19.79
N ALA A 446 -6.08 -5.29 18.91
CA ALA A 446 -5.91 -5.48 17.47
C ALA A 446 -4.89 -4.49 16.88
N GLU A 447 -4.93 -3.22 17.29
CA GLU A 447 -3.98 -2.20 16.84
C GLU A 447 -2.54 -2.45 17.31
N ILE A 448 -2.36 -3.02 18.50
CA ILE A 448 -1.03 -3.42 18.98
C ILE A 448 -0.47 -4.56 18.13
N THR A 449 -1.28 -5.59 17.85
CA THR A 449 -0.88 -6.69 16.96
C THR A 449 -0.58 -6.19 15.55
N ASP A 450 -1.39 -5.25 15.04
CA ASP A 450 -1.20 -4.65 13.73
C ASP A 450 0.11 -3.86 13.63
N ALA A 451 0.37 -3.01 14.62
CA ALA A 451 1.63 -2.27 14.74
C ALA A 451 2.84 -3.23 14.83
N ALA A 452 2.71 -4.36 15.54
CA ALA A 452 3.76 -5.37 15.60
C ALA A 452 4.02 -6.05 14.25
N MET A 453 3.00 -6.23 13.40
CA MET A 453 3.15 -6.78 12.05
C MET A 453 3.78 -5.80 11.06
N SER A 454 3.64 -4.50 11.31
CA SER A 454 4.23 -3.46 10.47
C SER A 454 5.76 -3.51 10.39
N VAL A 455 6.43 -4.23 11.31
CA VAL A 455 7.88 -4.49 11.32
C VAL A 455 8.43 -5.10 10.01
N ARG A 456 7.54 -5.61 9.16
CA ARG A 456 7.83 -6.28 7.90
C ARG A 456 7.93 -5.28 6.73
N ALA A 457 7.47 -4.05 6.92
CA ALA A 457 7.57 -2.96 5.95
C ALA A 457 8.86 -2.14 6.14
N GLU A 458 9.14 -1.22 5.23
CA GLU A 458 10.26 -0.27 5.36
C GLU A 458 9.86 0.99 6.14
N CYS A 459 8.57 1.29 6.19
CA CYS A 459 8.02 2.45 6.85
C CYS A 459 6.64 2.15 7.41
N VAL A 460 6.30 2.77 8.53
CA VAL A 460 4.95 2.72 9.13
C VAL A 460 4.38 4.13 9.15
N MET A 461 3.12 4.29 8.77
CA MET A 461 2.45 5.59 8.76
C MET A 461 1.43 5.70 9.91
N LEU A 462 1.63 6.70 10.77
CA LEU A 462 0.64 7.14 11.75
C LEU A 462 -0.16 8.33 11.21
N ASN A 463 -1.46 8.31 11.47
CA ASN A 463 -2.34 9.44 11.18
C ASN A 463 -2.30 10.48 12.33
N LYS A 464 -2.87 11.66 12.10
CA LYS A 464 -2.92 12.73 13.11
C LYS A 464 -3.89 12.45 14.26
N GLY A 465 -3.58 12.93 15.45
CA GLY A 465 -4.48 12.91 16.61
C GLY A 465 -3.89 13.58 17.84
N PRO A 466 -4.71 13.93 18.85
CA PRO A 466 -4.26 14.65 20.05
C PRO A 466 -3.28 13.86 20.93
N PHE A 467 -3.17 12.54 20.75
CA PHE A 467 -2.25 11.67 21.49
C PHE A 467 -1.19 11.04 20.56
N ILE A 468 -0.78 11.77 19.52
CA ILE A 468 0.18 11.27 18.52
C ILE A 468 1.57 11.02 19.12
N ASP A 469 1.96 11.80 20.12
CA ASP A 469 3.17 11.59 20.93
C ASP A 469 3.17 10.20 21.60
N LYS A 470 2.05 9.85 22.23
CA LYS A 470 1.87 8.55 22.88
C LYS A 470 1.84 7.42 21.85
N ALA A 471 1.23 7.65 20.68
CA ALA A 471 1.22 6.69 19.59
C ALA A 471 2.63 6.44 19.04
N LEU A 472 3.43 7.49 18.87
CA LEU A 472 4.83 7.41 18.44
C LEU A 472 5.68 6.59 19.43
N HIS A 473 5.64 6.93 20.72
CA HIS A 473 6.38 6.17 21.74
C HIS A 473 5.94 4.70 21.84
N THR A 474 4.64 4.45 21.70
CA THR A 474 4.11 3.07 21.69
C THR A 474 4.58 2.30 20.47
N LEU A 475 4.57 2.94 19.29
CA LEU A 475 5.07 2.33 18.07
C LEU A 475 6.57 2.02 18.17
N ASP A 476 7.38 2.97 18.65
CA ASP A 476 8.83 2.78 18.82
C ASP A 476 9.16 1.60 19.75
N ASP A 477 8.49 1.48 20.91
CA ASP A 477 8.70 0.34 21.81
C ASP A 477 8.31 -0.99 21.16
N ILE A 478 7.18 -1.03 20.43
CA ILE A 478 6.75 -2.22 19.69
C ILE A 478 7.79 -2.61 18.64
N LEU A 479 8.22 -1.66 17.80
CA LEU A 479 9.18 -1.91 16.72
C LEU A 479 10.54 -2.35 17.29
N ALA A 480 11.06 -1.67 18.31
CA ALA A 480 12.33 -2.01 18.95
C ALA A 480 12.37 -3.43 19.52
N ARG A 481 11.23 -3.97 19.95
CA ARG A 481 11.07 -5.37 20.39
C ARG A 481 10.94 -6.30 19.19
N MET A 482 10.04 -5.98 18.26
CA MET A 482 9.65 -6.87 17.16
C MET A 482 10.72 -7.03 16.09
N GLU A 483 11.52 -5.99 15.81
CA GLU A 483 12.63 -6.06 14.84
C GLU A 483 13.68 -7.11 15.22
N LYS A 484 13.74 -7.47 16.50
CA LYS A 484 14.65 -8.49 17.02
C LYS A 484 14.07 -9.90 16.91
N HIS A 485 12.81 -10.04 16.52
CA HIS A 485 12.15 -11.33 16.33
C HIS A 485 11.86 -11.58 14.86
N PHE A 486 11.55 -10.54 14.10
CA PHE A 486 11.23 -10.63 12.69
C PHE A 486 12.03 -9.64 11.87
N TYR A 487 12.45 -10.09 10.70
CA TYR A 487 12.90 -9.25 9.61
C TYR A 487 12.21 -9.72 8.34
N LYS A 488 11.39 -8.85 7.74
CA LYS A 488 10.48 -9.28 6.66
C LYS A 488 9.68 -10.50 7.11
N LYS A 489 9.61 -11.55 6.30
CA LYS A 489 8.91 -12.80 6.66
C LYS A 489 9.72 -13.76 7.55
N GLN A 490 10.97 -13.42 7.87
CA GLN A 490 11.88 -14.34 8.52
C GLN A 490 11.90 -14.11 10.02
N GLY A 491 11.75 -15.21 10.78
CA GLY A 491 12.14 -15.21 12.17
C GLY A 491 13.66 -15.04 12.25
N THR A 492 14.12 -14.06 13.01
CA THR A 492 15.56 -13.79 13.21
C THR A 492 16.16 -14.67 14.31
N LEU A 493 15.32 -15.40 15.04
CA LEU A 493 15.69 -16.35 16.09
C LEU A 493 16.60 -15.73 17.16
N ARG A 494 16.31 -14.48 17.58
CA ARG A 494 16.97 -13.92 18.75
C ARG A 494 16.80 -14.84 19.96
N ASN A 495 17.86 -14.91 20.76
CA ASN A 495 17.86 -15.66 22.01
C ASN A 495 16.60 -15.37 22.85
N LEU A 496 15.93 -16.43 23.27
CA LEU A 496 14.75 -16.36 24.11
C LEU A 496 15.18 -16.36 25.57
N LYS A 497 15.10 -15.21 26.23
CA LYS A 497 15.42 -15.09 27.66
C LYS A 497 14.70 -16.09 28.54
N VAL A 498 13.46 -16.44 28.19
CA VAL A 498 12.68 -17.46 28.91
C VAL A 498 13.33 -18.85 28.83
N ALA A 499 13.99 -19.17 27.70
CA ALA A 499 14.75 -20.40 27.57
C ALA A 499 16.03 -20.35 28.42
N GLU A 500 16.75 -19.21 28.42
CA GLU A 500 17.91 -19.01 29.33
C GLU A 500 17.50 -19.23 30.80
N THR A 501 16.39 -18.60 31.23
CA THR A 501 15.86 -18.75 32.60
C THR A 501 15.44 -20.18 32.91
N PHE A 502 14.86 -20.91 31.94
CA PHE A 502 14.47 -22.31 32.12
C PHE A 502 15.68 -23.22 32.34
N TRP A 503 16.77 -22.99 31.62
CA TRP A 503 17.99 -23.80 31.74
C TRP A 503 18.90 -23.38 32.91
N GLY A 504 18.66 -22.21 33.52
CA GLY A 504 19.19 -21.87 34.86
C GLY A 504 20.61 -21.30 34.91
N ASP A 505 21.20 -20.92 33.78
CA ASP A 505 22.54 -20.31 33.76
C ASP A 505 22.43 -18.79 33.98
N ASN A 506 22.36 -18.37 35.25
CA ASN A 506 22.70 -17.00 35.68
C ASN A 506 24.16 -16.94 36.14
#